data_AF-G7Y4R7-F1
#
_entry.id   AF-G7Y4R7-F1
#
_cell.length_a   1.000
_cell.length_b   1.000
_cell.length_c   1.000
_cell.angle_alpha   90.00
_cell.angle_beta   90.00
_cell.angle_gamma   90.00
#
_symmetry.space_group_name_H-M   'P 1'
#
loop_
_entity.id
_entity.type
_entity.pdbx_description
1 polymer ?
#
loop_
_entity_poly.entity_id
_entity_poly.type
_entity_poly.pdbx_seq_one_letter_code
_entity_poly.pdbx_strand_id
1 'polypeptide(L)'
;MASSNADLKKAFLAYCSVIDHESTKGNSSCVRKMCTDSGINKTKMKQNDIDLEYVRCFGTSKEGIDFKAFLVFVEEYLGPVYGRMNGMEKEDAIAEVKRRLSSVSPQLRNATKPSNDAVVQRLTDPNAFPQAHKAQPSAKPRQYNPAPGRQLSKK
;
A
#
# COMPACT_ATOMS: atom_id res chain seq x y z
N MET A 1 -27.24 -19.95 8.78
CA MET A 1 -26.67 -20.36 7.48
C MET A 1 -25.16 -20.23 7.57
N ALA A 2 -24.45 -21.30 7.97
CA ALA A 2 -22.99 -21.28 8.00
C ALA A 2 -22.48 -21.12 6.56
N SER A 3 -21.67 -20.10 6.30
CA SER A 3 -20.99 -19.99 5.00
C SER A 3 -20.05 -21.17 4.87
N SER A 4 -20.32 -22.04 3.90
CA SER A 4 -19.54 -23.26 3.74
C SER A 4 -18.20 -22.88 3.11
N ASN A 5 -17.10 -23.51 3.52
CA ASN A 5 -15.78 -23.25 2.92
C ASN A 5 -15.79 -23.40 1.38
N ALA A 6 -16.74 -24.16 0.83
CA ALA A 6 -17.01 -24.25 -0.61
C ALA A 6 -17.42 -22.90 -1.24
N ASP A 7 -18.29 -22.13 -0.59
CA ASP A 7 -18.73 -20.82 -1.06
C ASP A 7 -17.57 -19.81 -1.04
N LEU A 8 -16.78 -19.85 0.03
CA LEU A 8 -15.57 -19.05 0.17
C LEU A 8 -14.54 -19.41 -0.91
N LYS A 9 -14.36 -20.70 -1.21
CA LYS A 9 -13.49 -21.17 -2.29
C LYS A 9 -13.95 -20.68 -3.64
N LYS A 10 -15.26 -20.74 -3.91
CA LYS A 10 -15.86 -20.24 -5.15
C LYS A 10 -15.64 -18.74 -5.30
N ALA A 11 -15.84 -17.96 -4.25
CA ALA A 11 -15.55 -16.53 -4.24
C ALA A 11 -14.07 -16.27 -4.53
N PHE A 12 -13.15 -16.91 -3.79
CA PHE A 12 -11.71 -16.77 -4.00
C PHE A 12 -11.29 -17.04 -5.44
N LEU A 13 -11.72 -18.18 -6.02
CA LEU A 13 -11.40 -18.54 -7.40
C LEU A 13 -11.96 -17.54 -8.41
N ALA A 14 -13.13 -16.96 -8.16
CA ALA A 14 -13.68 -15.91 -9.01
C ALA A 14 -12.81 -14.64 -9.00
N TYR A 15 -12.22 -14.27 -7.86
CA TYR A 15 -11.28 -13.15 -7.81
C TYR A 15 -9.94 -13.49 -8.47
N CYS A 16 -9.45 -14.73 -8.33
CA CYS A 16 -8.24 -15.17 -9.02
C CYS A 16 -8.40 -15.05 -10.54
N SER A 17 -9.51 -15.54 -11.10
CA SER A 17 -9.75 -15.52 -12.55
C SER A 17 -9.94 -14.11 -13.14
N VAL A 18 -10.31 -13.13 -12.32
CA VAL A 18 -10.43 -11.72 -12.76
C VAL A 18 -9.08 -11.03 -12.83
N ILE A 19 -8.13 -11.42 -12.00
CA ILE A 19 -6.78 -10.83 -11.98
C ILE A 19 -5.85 -11.54 -12.95
N ASP A 20 -5.97 -12.85 -13.05
CA ASP A 20 -5.22 -13.68 -13.98
C ASP A 20 -6.14 -14.80 -14.48
N HIS A 21 -6.51 -14.72 -15.77
CA HIS A 21 -7.61 -15.47 -16.39
C HIS A 21 -7.50 -17.00 -16.26
N GLU A 22 -6.29 -17.53 -16.08
CA GLU A 22 -6.04 -18.98 -15.94
C GLU A 22 -5.53 -19.37 -14.54
N SER A 23 -5.40 -18.41 -13.62
CA SER A 23 -4.80 -18.68 -12.33
C SER A 23 -5.81 -19.25 -11.32
N THR A 24 -5.41 -20.36 -10.70
CA THR A 24 -6.04 -20.89 -9.48
C THR A 24 -5.43 -20.29 -8.21
N LYS A 25 -4.41 -19.44 -8.36
CA LYS A 25 -3.65 -18.82 -7.28
C LYS A 25 -3.93 -17.32 -7.21
N GLY A 26 -4.21 -16.83 -6.01
CA GLY A 26 -4.38 -15.41 -5.73
C GLY A 26 -3.05 -14.70 -5.53
N ASN A 27 -3.05 -13.38 -5.64
CA ASN A 27 -1.94 -12.53 -5.21
C ASN A 27 -2.44 -11.47 -4.21
N SER A 28 -1.56 -10.57 -3.77
CA SER A 28 -1.92 -9.50 -2.82
C SER A 28 -3.06 -8.62 -3.33
N SER A 29 -3.14 -8.39 -4.64
CA SER A 29 -4.23 -7.61 -5.26
C SER A 29 -5.56 -8.35 -5.21
N CYS A 30 -5.56 -9.67 -5.36
CA CYS A 30 -6.74 -10.54 -5.21
C CYS A 30 -7.33 -10.40 -3.81
N VAL A 31 -6.51 -10.63 -2.80
CA VAL A 31 -6.92 -10.55 -1.39
C VAL A 31 -7.37 -9.13 -1.03
N ARG A 32 -6.63 -8.10 -1.47
CA ARG A 32 -6.99 -6.69 -1.26
C ARG A 32 -8.37 -6.37 -1.83
N LYS A 33 -8.64 -6.76 -3.08
CA LYS A 33 -9.92 -6.50 -3.73
C LYS A 33 -11.05 -7.23 -3.02
N MET A 34 -10.85 -8.50 -2.68
CA MET A 34 -11.85 -9.31 -1.97
C MET A 34 -12.16 -8.75 -0.57
N CYS A 35 -11.17 -8.21 0.14
CA CYS A 35 -11.38 -7.54 1.43
C CYS A 35 -12.08 -6.16 1.29
N THR A 36 -11.83 -5.46 0.18
CA THR A 36 -12.47 -4.18 -0.13
C THR A 36 -13.93 -4.36 -0.50
N ASP A 37 -14.20 -5.30 -1.40
CA ASP A 37 -15.54 -5.61 -1.88
C ASP A 37 -16.40 -6.18 -0.74
N SER A 38 -15.80 -6.89 0.22
CA SER A 38 -16.47 -7.39 1.44
C SER A 38 -16.64 -6.34 2.55
N GLY A 39 -16.05 -5.14 2.37
CA GLY A 39 -16.17 -4.04 3.32
C GLY A 39 -15.46 -4.25 4.65
N ILE A 40 -14.57 -5.24 4.76
CA ILE A 40 -13.76 -5.48 5.97
C ILE A 40 -12.92 -4.24 6.29
N ASN A 41 -12.34 -3.62 5.25
CA ASN A 41 -11.51 -2.42 5.35
C ASN A 41 -12.30 -1.10 5.57
N LYS A 42 -13.64 -1.15 5.57
CA LYS A 42 -14.50 0.00 5.86
C LYS A 42 -14.85 0.13 7.34
N THR A 43 -14.44 -0.85 8.15
CA THR A 43 -14.65 -0.85 9.60
C THR A 43 -13.50 -0.10 10.31
N LYS A 44 -13.15 -0.54 11.51
CA LYS A 44 -11.95 -0.09 12.23
C LYS A 44 -10.67 -0.57 11.56
N MET A 45 -10.68 -1.76 10.94
CA MET A 45 -9.56 -2.28 10.16
C MET A 45 -9.42 -1.49 8.87
N LYS A 46 -8.22 -0.99 8.55
CA LYS A 46 -7.89 -0.25 7.33
C LYS A 46 -7.17 -1.14 6.34
N GLN A 47 -7.07 -0.65 5.11
CA GLN A 47 -6.40 -1.39 4.04
C GLN A 47 -4.93 -1.70 4.37
N ASN A 48 -4.23 -0.77 5.02
CA ASN A 48 -2.85 -0.96 5.45
C ASN A 48 -2.70 -2.11 6.44
N ASP A 49 -3.66 -2.29 7.36
CA ASP A 49 -3.63 -3.40 8.33
C ASP A 49 -3.73 -4.75 7.62
N ILE A 50 -4.58 -4.84 6.60
CA ILE A 50 -4.72 -6.06 5.78
C ILE A 50 -3.43 -6.37 5.03
N ASP A 51 -2.78 -5.34 4.48
CA ASP A 51 -1.52 -5.49 3.74
C ASP A 51 -0.39 -5.95 4.67
N LEU A 52 -0.32 -5.41 5.89
CA LEU A 52 0.65 -5.83 6.90
C LEU A 52 0.44 -7.29 7.29
N GLU A 53 -0.79 -7.73 7.52
CA GLU A 53 -1.07 -9.12 7.87
C GLU A 53 -0.83 -10.06 6.67
N TYR A 54 -1.10 -9.61 5.44
CA TYR A 54 -0.77 -10.38 4.24
C TYR A 54 0.75 -10.63 4.15
N VAL A 55 1.56 -9.58 4.33
CA VAL A 55 3.03 -9.70 4.32
C VAL A 55 3.51 -10.52 5.51
N ARG A 56 2.85 -10.44 6.68
CA ARG A 56 3.19 -11.29 7.83
C ARG A 56 2.95 -12.78 7.56
N CYS A 57 1.89 -13.12 6.83
CA CYS A 57 1.55 -14.51 6.51
C CYS A 57 2.37 -15.08 5.35
N PHE A 58 2.58 -14.30 4.27
CA PHE A 58 3.15 -14.80 3.00
C PHE A 58 4.53 -14.21 2.66
N GLY A 59 5.00 -13.22 3.41
CA GLY A 59 6.24 -12.51 3.14
C GLY A 59 6.18 -11.68 1.85
N THR A 60 7.33 -11.54 1.20
CA THR A 60 7.50 -10.82 -0.08
C THR A 60 7.52 -11.76 -1.29
N SER A 61 7.09 -13.02 -1.11
CA SER A 61 7.09 -14.01 -2.18
C SER A 61 6.19 -13.56 -3.33
N LYS A 62 6.68 -13.75 -4.56
CA LYS A 62 5.89 -13.54 -5.79
C LYS A 62 5.05 -14.77 -6.14
N GLU A 63 5.23 -15.88 -5.41
CA GLU A 63 4.43 -17.07 -5.62
C GLU A 63 2.98 -16.79 -5.23
N GLY A 64 2.05 -17.12 -6.14
CA GLY A 64 0.64 -16.98 -5.87
C GLY A 64 0.19 -17.91 -4.73
N ILE A 65 -0.79 -17.46 -3.96
CA ILE A 65 -1.37 -18.19 -2.83
C ILE A 65 -2.49 -19.11 -3.31
N ASP A 66 -2.51 -20.35 -2.85
CA ASP A 66 -3.62 -21.26 -3.10
C ASP A 66 -4.75 -21.03 -2.09
N PHE A 67 -5.89 -21.70 -2.30
CA PHE A 67 -7.04 -21.55 -1.39
C PHE A 67 -6.71 -22.03 0.04
N LYS A 68 -5.84 -23.04 0.19
CA LYS A 68 -5.46 -23.56 1.50
C LYS A 68 -4.66 -22.50 2.29
N ALA A 69 -3.68 -21.88 1.65
CA ALA A 69 -2.90 -20.79 2.22
C ALA A 69 -3.78 -19.56 2.51
N PHE A 70 -4.73 -19.26 1.62
CA PHE A 70 -5.72 -18.21 1.86
C PHE A 70 -6.60 -18.48 3.09
N LEU A 71 -7.04 -19.72 3.30
CA LEU A 71 -7.83 -20.11 4.47
C LEU A 71 -7.03 -19.91 5.77
N VAL A 72 -5.77 -20.33 5.79
CA VAL A 72 -4.85 -20.12 6.93
C VAL A 72 -4.69 -18.62 7.21
N PHE A 73 -4.53 -17.79 6.18
CA PHE A 73 -4.47 -16.35 6.35
C PHE A 73 -5.75 -15.78 7.00
N VAL A 74 -6.93 -16.25 6.58
CA VAL A 74 -8.20 -15.80 7.17
C VAL A 74 -8.34 -16.22 8.63
N GLU A 75 -7.95 -17.44 8.97
CA GLU A 75 -8.13 -18.02 10.31
C GLU A 75 -7.09 -17.55 11.34
N GLU A 76 -5.82 -17.46 10.94
CA GLU A 76 -4.71 -17.19 11.87
C GLU A 76 -4.26 -15.73 11.89
N TYR A 77 -4.50 -14.96 10.81
CA TYR A 77 -4.00 -13.60 10.68
C TYR A 77 -5.13 -12.57 10.62
N LEU A 78 -5.95 -12.63 9.56
CA LEU A 78 -6.97 -11.61 9.30
C LEU A 78 -8.09 -11.63 10.34
N GLY A 79 -8.66 -12.79 10.63
CA GLY A 79 -9.77 -12.97 11.59
C GLY A 79 -9.43 -12.48 13.00
N PRO A 80 -8.32 -12.93 13.61
CA PRO A 80 -7.93 -12.49 14.96
C PRO A 80 -7.68 -10.98 15.05
N VAL A 81 -7.06 -10.38 14.03
CA VAL A 81 -6.83 -8.92 14.00
C VAL A 81 -8.15 -8.18 13.84
N TYR A 82 -9.02 -8.63 12.95
CA TYR A 82 -10.35 -8.08 12.77
C TYR A 82 -11.16 -8.15 14.07
N GLY A 83 -11.11 -9.26 14.80
CA GLY A 83 -11.78 -9.44 16.08
C GLY A 83 -11.26 -8.47 17.14
N ARG A 84 -9.94 -8.38 17.30
CA ARG A 84 -9.30 -7.44 18.25
C ARG A 84 -9.69 -5.99 17.98
N MET A 85 -9.74 -5.56 16.72
CA MET A 85 -10.10 -4.18 16.38
C MET A 85 -11.59 -3.89 16.61
N ASN A 86 -12.46 -4.86 16.38
CA ASN A 86 -13.92 -4.69 16.50
C ASN A 86 -14.47 -5.11 17.87
N GLY A 87 -13.65 -5.62 18.79
CA GLY A 87 -14.09 -6.10 20.10
C GLY A 87 -14.91 -7.39 20.02
N MET A 88 -14.59 -8.26 19.05
CA MET A 88 -15.24 -9.56 18.86
C MET A 88 -14.31 -10.68 19.33
N GLU A 89 -14.91 -11.78 19.80
CA GLU A 89 -14.19 -13.03 20.09
C GLU A 89 -13.54 -13.59 18.81
N LYS A 90 -12.44 -14.34 18.96
CA LYS A 90 -11.63 -14.81 17.84
C LYS A 90 -12.48 -15.65 16.87
N GLU A 91 -13.24 -16.60 17.39
CA GLU A 91 -14.03 -17.56 16.63
C GLU A 91 -15.18 -16.86 15.87
N ASP A 92 -15.87 -15.94 16.54
CA ASP A 92 -16.93 -15.13 15.94
C ASP A 92 -16.40 -14.19 14.86
N ALA A 93 -15.23 -13.60 15.09
CA ALA A 93 -14.56 -12.74 14.11
C ALA A 93 -14.17 -13.52 12.85
N ILE A 94 -13.61 -14.73 13.01
CA ILE A 94 -13.26 -15.60 11.88
C ILE A 94 -14.52 -15.99 11.11
N ALA A 95 -15.59 -16.37 11.81
CA ALA A 95 -16.86 -16.74 11.18
C ALA A 95 -17.46 -15.57 10.39
N GLU A 96 -17.44 -14.36 10.97
CA GLU A 96 -17.94 -13.14 10.31
C GLU A 96 -17.10 -12.77 9.09
N VAL A 97 -15.76 -12.84 9.19
CA VAL A 97 -14.87 -12.58 8.06
C VAL A 97 -15.12 -13.57 6.93
N LYS A 98 -15.18 -14.88 7.23
CA LYS A 98 -15.51 -15.92 6.23
C LYS A 98 -16.86 -15.68 5.58
N ARG A 99 -17.87 -15.30 6.37
CA ARG A 99 -19.23 -15.00 5.87
C ARG A 99 -19.26 -13.79 4.95
N ARG A 100 -18.53 -12.72 5.26
CA ARG A 100 -18.44 -11.55 4.39
C ARG A 100 -17.70 -11.87 3.10
N LEU A 101 -16.60 -12.60 3.20
CA LEU A 101 -15.77 -12.99 2.07
C LEU A 101 -16.46 -14.00 1.13
N SER A 102 -17.30 -14.90 1.66
CA SER A 102 -18.11 -15.81 0.84
C SER A 102 -19.28 -15.11 0.14
N SER A 103 -19.78 -14.00 0.70
CA SER A 103 -20.91 -13.26 0.15
C SER A 103 -20.56 -12.34 -1.02
N VAL A 104 -19.27 -12.16 -1.32
CA VAL A 104 -18.82 -11.26 -2.37
C VAL A 104 -18.39 -11.98 -3.64
N SER A 105 -18.64 -11.32 -4.76
CA SER A 105 -18.14 -11.70 -6.07
C SER A 105 -17.49 -10.48 -6.73
N PRO A 106 -16.46 -10.67 -7.56
CA PRO A 106 -15.80 -9.56 -8.22
C PRO A 106 -16.79 -8.83 -9.13
N GLN A 107 -17.17 -7.61 -8.74
CA GLN A 107 -18.00 -6.77 -9.61
C GLN A 107 -17.12 -6.17 -10.72
N LEU A 108 -17.49 -6.46 -11.98
CA LEU A 108 -16.90 -5.86 -13.18
C LEU A 108 -17.50 -4.47 -13.51
N ARG A 109 -18.49 -4.01 -12.72
CA ARG A 109 -19.21 -2.76 -13.00
C ARG A 109 -18.34 -1.57 -12.59
N ASN A 110 -17.86 -0.87 -13.62
CA ASN A 110 -17.11 0.39 -13.57
C ASN A 110 -15.68 0.21 -13.05
N ALA A 111 -14.75 0.06 -14.01
CA ALA A 111 -13.30 -0.01 -13.81
C ALA A 111 -12.86 0.88 -12.63
N THR A 112 -12.26 0.24 -11.63
CA THR A 112 -11.66 0.88 -10.46
C THR A 112 -10.83 2.07 -10.92
N LYS A 113 -11.25 3.30 -10.60
CA LYS A 113 -10.38 4.46 -10.83
C LYS A 113 -9.15 4.26 -9.95
N PRO A 114 -7.92 4.18 -10.49
CA PRO A 114 -6.73 4.06 -9.66
C PRO A 114 -6.64 5.29 -8.74
N SER A 115 -6.46 5.06 -7.44
CA SER A 115 -6.15 6.16 -6.51
C SER A 115 -4.82 6.79 -6.94
N ASN A 116 -4.77 8.12 -7.01
CA ASN A 116 -3.52 8.88 -7.20
C ASN A 116 -2.80 9.07 -5.85
N ASP A 117 -2.72 8.02 -5.03
CA ASP A 117 -1.89 8.08 -3.83
C ASP A 117 -0.42 8.17 -4.26
N ALA A 118 0.25 9.23 -3.82
CA ALA A 118 1.64 9.48 -4.18
C ALA A 118 2.54 8.38 -3.60
N VAL A 119 2.90 7.40 -4.43
CA VAL A 119 4.03 6.51 -4.14
C VAL A 119 5.29 7.38 -4.22
N VAL A 120 5.69 7.97 -3.08
CA VAL A 120 6.91 8.76 -3.04
C VAL A 120 8.10 7.81 -3.15
N GLN A 121 8.55 7.55 -4.38
CA GLN A 121 9.83 6.91 -4.64
C GLN A 121 10.96 7.89 -4.26
N ARG A 122 11.30 7.97 -2.97
CA ARG A 122 12.54 8.64 -2.56
C ARG A 122 13.73 7.72 -2.85
N LEU A 123 14.11 7.67 -4.12
CA LEU A 123 15.41 7.13 -4.51
C LEU A 123 16.43 8.25 -4.33
N THR A 124 17.13 8.26 -3.20
CA THR A 124 18.27 9.18 -3.01
C THR A 124 19.40 8.70 -3.90
N ASP A 125 19.69 9.44 -4.97
CA ASP A 125 20.81 9.13 -5.87
C ASP A 125 22.14 9.30 -5.09
N PRO A 126 22.95 8.23 -4.93
CA PRO A 126 24.22 8.33 -4.22
C PRO A 126 25.25 9.24 -4.95
N ASN A 127 25.06 9.52 -6.24
CA ASN A 127 25.90 10.45 -7.01
C ASN A 127 25.45 11.92 -6.87
N ALA A 128 24.30 12.18 -6.26
CA ALA A 128 23.82 13.53 -5.99
C ALA A 128 24.43 14.13 -4.71
N PHE A 129 25.36 13.45 -4.03
CA PHE A 129 26.23 14.09 -3.06
C PHE A 129 27.17 15.04 -3.83
N PRO A 130 27.01 16.38 -3.72
CA PRO A 130 28.02 17.27 -4.23
C PRO A 130 29.22 17.06 -3.32
N GLN A 131 30.26 16.40 -3.82
CA GLN A 131 31.57 16.47 -3.19
C GLN A 131 31.85 17.97 -3.05
N ALA A 132 31.89 18.47 -1.82
CA ALA A 132 32.07 19.87 -1.53
C ALA A 132 33.37 20.33 -2.22
N HIS A 133 33.25 20.90 -3.42
CA HIS A 133 34.34 21.58 -4.06
C HIS A 133 34.65 22.76 -3.16
N LYS A 134 35.68 22.61 -2.32
CA LYS A 134 36.33 23.72 -1.62
C LYS A 134 36.66 24.74 -2.71
N ALA A 135 35.85 25.79 -2.81
CA ALA A 135 36.16 26.94 -3.62
C ALA A 135 37.52 27.47 -3.11
N GLN A 136 38.57 27.29 -3.91
CA GLN A 136 39.79 28.04 -3.69
C GLN A 136 39.45 29.52 -3.91
N PRO A 137 39.67 30.41 -2.93
CA PRO A 137 39.46 31.83 -3.15
C PRO A 137 40.51 32.30 -4.16
N SER A 138 40.09 32.58 -5.39
CA SER A 138 40.92 33.24 -6.38
C SER A 138 41.24 34.65 -5.87
N ALA A 139 42.41 34.84 -5.29
CA ALA A 139 42.93 36.13 -4.88
C ALA A 139 43.09 37.02 -6.13
N LYS A 140 42.19 38.01 -6.27
CA LYS A 140 42.47 39.21 -7.05
C LYS A 140 42.35 40.40 -6.10
N PRO A 141 43.40 41.21 -5.91
CA PRO A 141 43.30 42.41 -5.09
C PRO A 141 42.32 43.39 -5.75
N ARG A 142 41.38 43.89 -4.95
CA ARG A 142 40.35 44.86 -5.35
C ARG A 142 41.04 46.19 -5.67
N GLN A 143 41.17 46.55 -6.96
CA GLN A 143 41.55 47.90 -7.34
C GLN A 143 40.44 48.87 -6.93
N TYR A 144 40.78 49.85 -6.11
CA TYR A 144 39.89 50.93 -5.68
C TYR A 144 40.01 52.11 -6.65
N ASN A 145 38.92 52.48 -7.32
CA ASN A 145 38.81 53.74 -8.06
C ASN A 145 37.90 54.71 -7.28
N PRO A 146 38.41 55.85 -6.79
CA PRO A 146 37.55 56.88 -6.20
C PRO A 146 36.74 57.61 -7.30
N ALA A 147 35.48 57.89 -7.00
CA ALA A 147 34.56 58.60 -7.90
C ALA A 147 34.93 60.10 -8.03
N PRO A 148 34.90 60.68 -9.24
CA PRO A 148 35.17 62.11 -9.43
C PRO A 148 34.02 62.96 -8.83
N GLY A 149 34.42 63.93 -8.00
CA GLY A 149 33.56 64.73 -7.14
C GLY A 149 32.49 65.55 -7.88
N ARG A 150 31.28 65.58 -7.32
CA ARG A 150 30.23 66.53 -7.67
C ARG A 150 30.45 67.81 -6.86
N GLN A 151 30.91 68.87 -7.52
CA GLN A 151 30.92 70.21 -6.93
C GLN A 151 29.49 70.65 -6.62
N LEU A 152 29.25 71.14 -5.40
CA LEU A 152 28.07 71.90 -5.02
C LEU A 152 28.55 73.22 -4.41
N SER A 153 28.51 74.27 -5.23
CA SER A 153 28.76 75.66 -4.85
C SER A 153 27.72 76.13 -3.83
N LYS A 154 28.15 76.76 -2.74
CA LYS A 154 27.33 77.70 -1.98
C LYS A 154 28.18 78.88 -1.50
N LYS A 155 27.83 80.04 -2.07
CA LYS A 155 27.84 81.43 -1.58
C LYS A 155 28.85 81.82 -0.51
#